data_AF-A0A183G3L0-F1
#
_entry.id   AF-A0A183G3L0-F1
#
_cell.length_a   1.000
_cell.length_b   1.000
_cell.length_c   1.000
_cell.angle_alpha   90.00
_cell.angle_beta   90.00
_cell.angle_gamma   90.00
#
_symmetry.space_group_name_H-M   'P 1'
#
loop_
_entity.id
_entity.type
_entity.pdbx_description
1 polymer ?
#
loop_
_entity_poly.entity_id
_entity_poly.type
_entity_poly.pdbx_seq_one_letter_code
_entity_poly.pdbx_strand_id
1 'polypeptide(L)'
;MTNACGLIKKSESEVNRLDQPFAFPEERKDCEAYIREKTAQLNHLMRTVMSNKQYHDNCLKAIEIINSRSDEKRREKLMTDLNDHLQAKSNELDITVMRWQNKVDFRKDELFQQTVLIASCQEGDFREFNAFWSVFRALIHNDASLTDQEKFLFLKQALKGEAAASNTYVPVIGDNYCIAVNILKKATTDRQV
;
A
#
# COMPACT_ATOMS: atom_id res chain seq x y z
N MET A 1 -10.14 21.28 22.86
CA MET A 1 -11.17 20.84 21.88
C MET A 1 -10.46 20.43 20.60
N THR A 2 -10.55 19.17 20.19
CA THR A 2 -9.93 18.70 18.93
C THR A 2 -10.87 19.07 17.79
N ASN A 3 -10.44 19.90 16.83
CA ASN A 3 -11.23 20.18 15.64
C ASN A 3 -11.17 18.99 14.65
N ALA A 4 -12.10 18.93 13.69
CA ALA A 4 -12.18 17.84 12.72
C ALA A 4 -10.84 17.61 11.96
N CYS A 5 -10.17 18.70 11.58
CA CYS A 5 -8.85 18.64 10.95
C CYS A 5 -7.77 18.02 11.86
N GLY A 6 -7.83 18.29 13.16
CA GLY A 6 -6.92 17.73 14.16
C GLY A 6 -7.13 16.24 14.40
N LEU A 7 -8.31 15.70 14.14
CA LEU A 7 -8.56 14.25 14.18
C LEU A 7 -7.94 13.55 12.97
N ILE A 8 -8.06 14.14 11.78
CA ILE A 8 -7.45 13.58 10.56
C ILE A 8 -5.92 13.65 10.66
N LYS A 9 -5.36 14.76 11.14
CA LYS A 9 -3.90 14.90 11.37
C LYS A 9 -3.31 13.87 12.35
N LYS A 10 -4.10 13.31 13.28
CA LYS A 10 -3.59 12.26 14.17
C LYS A 10 -3.27 10.95 13.43
N SER A 11 -3.98 10.67 12.34
CA SER A 11 -3.73 9.51 11.47
C SER A 11 -2.53 9.71 10.54
N GLU A 12 -1.99 10.94 10.42
CA GLU A 12 -0.89 11.27 9.50
C GLU A 12 0.37 10.45 9.76
N SER A 13 0.77 10.31 11.03
CA SER A 13 1.96 9.53 11.38
C SER A 13 1.84 8.05 11.01
N GLU A 14 0.65 7.46 11.15
CA GLU A 14 0.38 6.07 10.80
C GLU A 14 0.34 5.88 9.29
N VAL A 15 -0.24 6.84 8.55
CA VAL A 15 -0.22 6.81 7.09
C VAL A 15 1.19 7.00 6.54
N ASN A 16 2.01 7.87 7.13
CA ASN A 16 3.39 8.09 6.69
C ASN A 16 4.25 6.83 6.83
N ARG A 17 3.99 5.97 7.83
CA ARG A 17 4.67 4.67 7.96
C ARG A 17 4.45 3.76 6.74
N LEU A 18 3.35 3.93 6.01
CA LEU A 18 3.07 3.18 4.79
C LEU A 18 3.97 3.58 3.60
N ASP A 19 4.83 4.60 3.71
CA ASP A 19 5.81 4.92 2.65
C ASP A 19 6.84 3.81 2.51
N GLN A 20 7.11 3.09 3.60
CA GLN A 20 8.06 1.98 3.60
C GLN A 20 7.39 0.66 3.21
N PRO A 21 8.05 -0.19 2.40
CA PRO A 21 7.58 -1.55 2.12
C PRO A 21 7.38 -2.39 3.38
N PHE A 22 6.47 -3.35 3.32
CA PHE A 22 6.33 -4.30 4.41
C PHE A 22 7.51 -5.28 4.45
N ALA A 23 8.07 -5.48 5.64
CA ALA A 23 9.04 -6.54 5.89
C ALA A 23 8.30 -7.82 6.31
N PHE A 24 8.07 -8.72 5.37
CA PHE A 24 7.38 -9.99 5.63
C PHE A 24 8.29 -11.00 6.36
N PRO A 25 7.76 -11.75 7.34
CA PRO A 25 8.50 -12.84 7.99
C PRO A 25 8.91 -13.98 7.04
N GLU A 26 9.96 -14.71 7.35
CA GLU A 26 10.45 -15.82 6.52
C GLU A 26 9.57 -17.09 6.64
N GLU A 27 9.02 -17.35 7.83
CA GLU A 27 8.18 -18.51 8.07
C GLU A 27 6.75 -18.32 7.54
N ARG A 28 6.19 -19.35 6.89
CA ARG A 28 4.84 -19.29 6.28
C ARG A 28 3.76 -18.92 7.29
N LYS A 29 3.75 -19.57 8.46
CA LYS A 29 2.74 -19.33 9.50
C LYS A 29 2.81 -17.89 10.02
N ASP A 30 4.02 -17.37 10.17
CA ASP A 30 4.27 -16.00 10.60
C ASP A 30 3.90 -15.00 9.50
N CYS A 31 4.17 -15.32 8.23
CA CYS A 31 3.73 -14.55 7.07
C CYS A 31 2.20 -14.44 6.99
N GLU A 32 1.48 -15.55 7.14
CA GLU A 32 0.02 -15.58 7.12
C GLU A 32 -0.58 -14.81 8.29
N ALA A 33 0.01 -14.93 9.49
CA ALA A 33 -0.38 -14.13 10.65
C ALA A 33 -0.11 -12.63 10.43
N TYR A 34 1.06 -12.29 9.90
CA TYR A 34 1.47 -10.92 9.60
C TYR A 34 0.58 -10.27 8.55
N ILE A 35 0.23 -10.99 7.47
CA ILE A 35 -0.70 -10.50 6.43
C ILE A 35 -2.07 -10.20 7.03
N ARG A 36 -2.61 -11.12 7.86
CA ARG A 36 -3.91 -10.90 8.53
C ARG A 36 -3.86 -9.67 9.44
N GLU A 37 -2.80 -9.54 10.23
CA GLU A 37 -2.61 -8.43 11.14
C GLU A 37 -2.51 -7.09 10.38
N LYS A 38 -1.65 -7.01 9.36
CA LYS A 38 -1.47 -5.79 8.55
C LYS A 38 -2.73 -5.44 7.76
N THR A 39 -3.45 -6.42 7.25
CA THR A 39 -4.75 -6.20 6.60
C THR A 39 -5.76 -5.60 7.58
N ALA A 40 -5.83 -6.12 8.81
CA ALA A 40 -6.70 -5.58 9.85
C ALA A 40 -6.31 -4.15 10.25
N GLN A 41 -5.00 -3.87 10.41
CA GLN A 41 -4.48 -2.54 10.70
C GLN A 41 -4.83 -1.53 9.61
N LEU A 42 -4.62 -1.87 8.34
CA LEU A 42 -4.97 -1.02 7.19
C LEU A 42 -6.48 -0.76 7.11
N ASN A 43 -7.30 -1.79 7.36
CA ASN A 43 -8.75 -1.65 7.39
C ASN A 43 -9.23 -0.75 8.51
N HIS A 44 -8.64 -0.88 9.71
CA HIS A 44 -8.95 0.02 10.82
C HIS A 44 -8.55 1.45 10.49
N LEU A 45 -7.30 1.67 10.06
CA LEU A 45 -6.79 3.00 9.71
C LEU A 45 -7.71 3.68 8.70
N MET A 46 -8.11 2.95 7.66
CA MET A 46 -9.00 3.48 6.65
C MET A 46 -10.38 3.86 7.21
N ARG A 47 -10.99 3.00 8.03
CA ARG A 47 -12.28 3.30 8.66
C ARG A 47 -12.19 4.55 9.53
N THR A 48 -11.10 4.73 10.26
CA THR A 48 -10.86 5.91 11.09
C THR A 48 -10.71 7.18 10.26
N VAL A 49 -9.90 7.15 9.20
CA VAL A 49 -9.72 8.29 8.29
C VAL A 49 -11.05 8.66 7.63
N MET A 50 -11.81 7.68 7.12
CA MET A 50 -13.09 7.91 6.47
C MET A 50 -14.16 8.43 7.42
N SER A 51 -14.23 7.91 8.64
CA SER A 51 -15.16 8.41 9.66
C SER A 51 -14.85 9.86 10.06
N ASN A 52 -13.57 10.19 10.21
CA ASN A 52 -13.14 11.55 10.51
C ASN A 52 -13.44 12.51 9.33
N LYS A 53 -13.25 12.06 8.08
CA LYS A 53 -13.64 12.81 6.89
C LYS A 53 -15.15 13.08 6.88
N GLN A 54 -15.97 12.06 7.12
CA GLN A 54 -17.42 12.21 7.16
C GLN A 54 -17.86 13.24 8.23
N TYR A 55 -17.20 13.24 9.38
CA TYR A 55 -17.43 14.24 10.42
C TYR A 55 -17.08 15.66 9.93
N HIS A 56 -15.96 15.82 9.24
CA HIS A 56 -15.57 17.08 8.61
C HIS A 56 -16.61 17.56 7.58
N ASP A 57 -17.06 16.68 6.68
CA ASP A 57 -18.05 17.01 5.65
C ASP A 57 -19.39 17.44 6.27
N ASN A 58 -19.79 16.81 7.38
CA ASN A 58 -20.98 17.20 8.12
C ASN A 58 -20.83 18.59 8.75
N CYS A 59 -19.64 18.95 9.25
CA CYS A 59 -19.37 20.30 9.75
C CYS A 59 -19.43 21.34 8.62
N LEU A 60 -18.90 21.03 7.43
CA LEU A 60 -18.99 21.94 6.27
C LEU A 60 -20.43 22.19 5.84
N LYS A 61 -21.24 21.14 5.74
CA LYS A 61 -22.67 21.28 5.42
C LYS A 61 -23.40 22.15 6.43
N ALA A 62 -23.07 22.02 7.72
CA ALA A 62 -23.64 22.88 8.76
C ALA A 62 -23.22 24.36 8.58
N ILE A 63 -21.96 24.61 8.19
CA ILE A 63 -21.46 25.96 7.89
C ILE A 63 -22.18 26.55 6.66
N GLU A 64 -22.37 25.77 5.60
CA GLU A 64 -23.09 26.19 4.39
C GLU A 64 -24.56 26.56 4.70
N ILE A 65 -25.23 25.77 5.54
CA ILE A 65 -26.59 26.05 6.01
C ILE A 65 -26.63 27.34 6.84
N ILE A 66 -25.63 27.61 7.68
CA ILE A 66 -25.55 28.86 8.45
C ILE A 66 -25.32 30.05 7.52
N ASN A 67 -24.42 29.91 6.56
CA ASN A 67 -24.08 30.97 5.60
C ASN A 67 -25.27 31.36 4.72
N SER A 68 -26.05 30.38 4.25
CA SER A 68 -27.26 30.63 3.44
C SER A 68 -28.39 31.34 4.19
N ARG A 69 -28.37 31.36 5.53
CA ARG A 69 -29.35 32.08 6.37
C ARG A 69 -28.93 33.50 6.73
N SER A 70 -27.71 33.92 6.36
CA SER A 70 -27.16 35.24 6.67
C SER A 70 -27.43 36.27 5.56
N ASP A 71 -27.95 37.43 5.95
CA ASP A 71 -28.35 38.51 5.03
C ASP A 71 -27.14 39.05 4.23
N GLU A 72 -27.31 39.23 2.90
CA GLU A 72 -26.24 39.65 1.96
C GLU A 72 -25.56 40.96 2.39
N LYS A 73 -26.30 41.88 3.01
CA LYS A 73 -25.78 43.17 3.51
C LYS A 73 -24.95 43.08 4.79
N ARG A 74 -25.07 41.98 5.57
CA ARG A 74 -24.27 41.72 6.78
C ARG A 74 -23.06 40.83 6.50
N ARG A 75 -22.95 40.25 5.31
CA ARG A 75 -21.74 39.57 4.84
C ARG A 75 -20.67 40.61 4.53
N GLU A 76 -20.02 41.07 5.58
CA GLU A 76 -18.80 41.85 5.47
C GLU A 76 -17.71 41.02 4.76
N LYS A 77 -16.77 41.70 4.13
CA LYS A 77 -15.61 41.12 3.44
C LYS A 77 -14.92 40.01 4.25
N LEU A 78 -14.90 40.15 5.58
CA LEU A 78 -14.29 39.20 6.51
C LEU A 78 -14.98 37.82 6.53
N MET A 79 -16.30 37.77 6.31
CA MET A 79 -17.04 36.50 6.19
C MET A 79 -16.77 35.80 4.86
N THR A 80 -16.62 36.57 3.77
CA THR A 80 -16.24 36.03 2.47
C THR A 80 -14.83 35.47 2.50
N ASP A 81 -13.86 36.23 3.01
CA ASP A 81 -12.46 35.80 3.13
C ASP A 81 -12.34 34.55 4.04
N LEU A 82 -13.13 34.47 5.12
CA LEU A 82 -13.18 33.28 5.98
C LEU A 82 -13.78 32.07 5.27
N ASN A 83 -14.86 32.25 4.50
CA ASN A 83 -15.49 31.18 3.74
C ASN A 83 -14.55 30.62 2.67
N ASP A 84 -13.87 31.48 1.93
CA ASP A 84 -12.88 31.08 0.92
C ASP A 84 -11.70 30.34 1.55
N HIS A 85 -11.23 30.80 2.72
CA HIS A 85 -10.18 30.11 3.46
C HIS A 85 -10.63 28.72 3.95
N LEU A 86 -11.85 28.58 4.48
CA LEU A 86 -12.41 27.30 4.91
C LEU A 86 -12.61 26.34 3.75
N GLN A 87 -13.06 26.85 2.59
CA GLN A 87 -13.21 26.04 1.38
C GLN A 87 -11.85 25.56 0.87
N ALA A 88 -10.83 26.43 0.83
CA ALA A 88 -9.48 26.05 0.43
C ALA A 88 -8.90 24.96 1.37
N LYS A 89 -9.06 25.14 2.69
CA LYS A 89 -8.68 24.14 3.71
C LYS A 89 -9.40 22.80 3.52
N SER A 90 -10.68 22.84 3.17
CA SER A 90 -11.47 21.64 2.86
C SER A 90 -10.92 20.91 1.65
N ASN A 91 -10.70 21.62 0.54
CA ASN A 91 -10.20 21.03 -0.69
C ASN A 91 -8.81 20.40 -0.49
N GLU A 92 -7.93 21.06 0.28
CA GLU A 92 -6.62 20.53 0.65
C GLU A 92 -6.73 19.21 1.44
N LEU A 93 -7.69 19.16 2.37
CA LEU A 93 -7.96 17.98 3.19
C LEU A 93 -8.52 16.82 2.34
N ASP A 94 -9.42 17.10 1.41
CA ASP A 94 -9.95 16.12 0.46
C ASP A 94 -8.84 15.47 -0.38
N ILE A 95 -7.94 16.29 -0.92
CA ILE A 95 -6.77 15.82 -1.66
C ILE A 95 -5.88 14.94 -0.77
N THR A 96 -5.68 15.35 0.49
CA THR A 96 -4.87 14.59 1.46
C THR A 96 -5.47 13.22 1.75
N VAL A 97 -6.78 13.17 2.05
CA VAL A 97 -7.48 11.91 2.31
C VAL A 97 -7.46 11.01 1.07
N MET A 98 -7.63 11.57 -0.12
CA MET A 98 -7.53 10.80 -1.37
C MET A 98 -6.14 10.17 -1.54
N ARG A 99 -5.05 10.91 -1.27
CA ARG A 99 -3.69 10.33 -1.31
C ARG A 99 -3.52 9.20 -0.29
N TRP A 100 -4.06 9.37 0.91
CA TRP A 100 -4.01 8.34 1.95
C TRP A 100 -4.80 7.09 1.57
N GLN A 101 -5.97 7.26 0.93
CA GLN A 101 -6.76 6.18 0.36
C GLN A 101 -5.94 5.36 -0.63
N ASN A 102 -5.38 6.03 -1.65
CA ASN A 102 -4.56 5.36 -2.67
C ASN A 102 -3.39 4.59 -2.06
N LYS A 103 -2.75 5.16 -1.03
CA LYS A 103 -1.62 4.53 -0.36
C LYS A 103 -2.01 3.26 0.40
N VAL A 104 -3.15 3.27 1.08
CA VAL A 104 -3.67 2.08 1.75
C VAL A 104 -4.10 1.02 0.74
N ASP A 105 -4.73 1.42 -0.37
CA ASP A 105 -5.16 0.48 -1.41
C ASP A 105 -3.96 -0.19 -2.06
N PHE A 106 -2.89 0.55 -2.34
CA PHE A 106 -1.62 -0.01 -2.80
C PHE A 106 -1.07 -1.07 -1.82
N ARG A 107 -1.02 -0.77 -0.52
CA ARG A 107 -0.53 -1.71 0.50
C ARG A 107 -1.45 -2.92 0.70
N LYS A 108 -2.75 -2.77 0.48
CA LYS A 108 -3.68 -3.91 0.46
C LYS A 108 -3.46 -4.81 -0.74
N ASP A 109 -3.18 -4.22 -1.91
CA ASP A 109 -2.84 -5.01 -3.08
C ASP A 109 -1.54 -5.79 -2.85
N GLU A 110 -0.51 -5.15 -2.28
CA GLU A 110 0.74 -5.83 -1.88
C GLU A 110 0.47 -7.06 -0.98
N LEU A 111 -0.40 -6.92 0.04
CA LEU A 111 -0.80 -8.03 0.90
C LEU A 111 -1.60 -9.11 0.17
N PHE A 112 -2.45 -8.72 -0.77
CA PHE A 112 -3.21 -9.64 -1.60
C PHE A 112 -2.29 -10.44 -2.53
N GLN A 113 -1.36 -9.78 -3.22
CA GLN A 113 -0.36 -10.45 -4.06
C GLN A 113 0.47 -11.44 -3.24
N GLN A 114 0.91 -11.07 -2.04
CA GLN A 114 1.64 -11.98 -1.15
C GLN A 114 0.79 -13.18 -0.72
N THR A 115 -0.51 -12.99 -0.50
CA THR A 115 -1.44 -14.08 -0.17
C THR A 115 -1.55 -15.08 -1.33
N VAL A 116 -1.69 -14.58 -2.56
CA VAL A 116 -1.76 -15.41 -3.77
C VAL A 116 -0.46 -16.19 -3.96
N LEU A 117 0.70 -15.55 -3.76
CA LEU A 117 2.01 -16.19 -3.84
C LEU A 117 2.14 -17.33 -2.83
N ILE A 118 1.80 -17.10 -1.55
CA ILE A 118 1.84 -18.13 -0.51
C ILE A 118 0.89 -19.30 -0.81
N ALA A 119 -0.30 -19.02 -1.33
CA ALA A 119 -1.26 -20.05 -1.72
C ALA A 119 -0.74 -20.91 -2.89
N SER A 120 0.01 -20.29 -3.83
CA SER A 120 0.60 -20.98 -4.98
C SER A 120 1.84 -21.82 -4.64
N CYS A 121 2.53 -21.51 -3.54
CA CYS A 121 3.58 -22.33 -2.96
C CYS A 121 2.97 -23.35 -1.97
N GLN A 122 2.29 -24.37 -2.50
CA GLN A 122 2.16 -25.61 -1.73
C GLN A 122 3.51 -26.34 -1.73
N GLU A 123 3.74 -27.27 -0.81
CA GLU A 123 5.05 -27.89 -0.66
C GLU A 123 5.26 -28.97 -1.75
N GLY A 124 6.13 -28.71 -2.73
CA GLY A 124 6.90 -29.77 -3.38
C GLY A 124 7.02 -29.71 -4.91
N ASP A 125 8.28 -29.63 -5.34
CA ASP A 125 8.83 -30.11 -6.62
C ASP A 125 8.81 -29.16 -7.85
N PHE A 126 9.74 -29.39 -8.78
CA PHE A 126 10.11 -28.56 -9.94
C PHE A 126 8.95 -28.08 -10.84
N ARG A 127 7.77 -28.69 -10.76
CA ARG A 127 6.56 -28.23 -11.45
C ARG A 127 6.05 -26.90 -10.89
N GLU A 128 6.34 -26.63 -9.62
CA GLU A 128 5.95 -25.41 -8.93
C GLU A 128 6.74 -24.19 -9.39
N PHE A 129 8.02 -24.33 -9.80
CA PHE A 129 8.77 -23.16 -10.29
C PHE A 129 8.22 -22.60 -11.59
N ASN A 130 7.81 -23.45 -12.55
CA ASN A 130 7.20 -22.97 -13.79
C ASN A 130 5.81 -22.36 -13.56
N ALA A 131 5.02 -22.93 -12.65
CA ALA A 131 3.73 -22.36 -12.25
C ALA A 131 3.91 -21.02 -11.52
N PHE A 132 4.83 -20.97 -10.54
CA PHE A 132 5.26 -19.75 -9.85
C PHE A 132 5.77 -18.72 -10.84
N TRP A 133 6.71 -19.07 -11.71
CA TRP A 133 7.32 -18.15 -12.66
C TRP A 133 6.31 -17.63 -13.68
N SER A 134 5.31 -18.43 -14.06
CA SER A 134 4.21 -17.97 -14.91
C SER A 134 3.41 -16.85 -14.22
N VAL A 135 3.01 -17.05 -12.96
CA VAL A 135 2.26 -16.08 -12.16
C VAL A 135 3.11 -14.85 -11.83
N PHE A 136 4.32 -15.06 -11.33
CA PHE A 136 5.29 -14.02 -11.02
C PHE A 136 5.64 -13.19 -12.27
N ARG A 137 5.76 -13.83 -13.44
CA ARG A 137 6.03 -13.12 -14.69
C ARG A 137 4.87 -12.20 -15.07
N ALA A 138 3.64 -12.72 -14.97
CA ALA A 138 2.44 -11.97 -15.33
C ALA A 138 2.17 -10.79 -14.39
N LEU A 139 2.41 -10.96 -13.09
CA LEU A 139 2.05 -9.97 -12.06
C LEU A 139 3.19 -9.00 -11.71
N ILE A 140 4.45 -9.45 -11.76
CA ILE A 140 5.60 -8.68 -11.25
C ILE A 140 6.64 -8.41 -12.35
N HIS A 141 7.12 -9.45 -13.05
CA HIS A 141 8.21 -9.28 -14.03
C HIS A 141 7.84 -8.34 -15.18
N ASN A 142 6.63 -8.51 -15.71
CA ASN A 142 6.12 -7.75 -16.86
C ASN A 142 5.53 -6.39 -16.45
N ASP A 143 5.37 -6.11 -15.15
CA ASP A 143 4.85 -4.83 -14.69
C ASP A 143 5.90 -3.74 -14.94
N ALA A 144 5.57 -2.80 -15.83
CA ALA A 144 6.44 -1.68 -16.17
C ALA A 144 6.45 -0.58 -15.10
N SER A 145 5.51 -0.61 -14.15
CA SER A 145 5.44 0.34 -13.04
C SER A 145 6.41 0.01 -11.90
N LEU A 146 6.91 -1.24 -11.85
CA LEU A 146 7.88 -1.69 -10.86
C LEU A 146 9.31 -1.53 -11.39
N THR A 147 10.18 -1.02 -10.53
CA THR A 147 11.62 -1.00 -10.77
C THR A 147 12.21 -2.40 -10.66
N ASP A 148 13.35 -2.64 -11.32
CA ASP A 148 14.03 -3.93 -11.23
C ASP A 148 14.45 -4.27 -9.79
N GLN A 149 14.69 -3.26 -8.95
CA GLN A 149 14.98 -3.46 -7.54
C GLN A 149 13.74 -3.96 -6.76
N GLU A 150 12.56 -3.38 -7.01
CA GLU A 150 11.31 -3.83 -6.42
C GLU A 150 10.96 -5.24 -6.89
N LYS A 151 11.08 -5.51 -8.20
CA LYS A 151 10.89 -6.85 -8.76
C LYS A 151 11.85 -7.86 -8.14
N PHE A 152 13.10 -7.47 -7.88
CA PHE A 152 14.06 -8.35 -7.24
C PHE A 152 13.72 -8.60 -5.76
N LEU A 153 13.21 -7.59 -5.06
CA LEU A 153 12.73 -7.76 -3.69
C LEU A 153 11.58 -8.78 -3.64
N PHE A 154 10.57 -8.63 -4.50
CA PHE A 154 9.45 -9.57 -4.61
C PHE A 154 9.93 -10.98 -4.99
N LEU A 155 10.90 -11.09 -5.90
CA LEU A 155 11.49 -12.37 -6.27
C LEU A 155 12.15 -13.02 -5.05
N LYS A 156 13.04 -12.32 -4.35
CA LYS A 156 13.79 -12.87 -3.21
C LYS A 156 12.88 -13.28 -2.05
N GLN A 157 11.77 -12.56 -1.85
CA GLN A 157 10.74 -12.87 -0.85
C GLN A 157 9.89 -14.09 -1.22
N ALA A 158 9.69 -14.35 -2.51
CA ALA A 158 8.89 -15.49 -2.97
C ALA A 158 9.70 -16.80 -3.08
N LEU A 159 11.03 -16.72 -3.18
CA LEU A 159 11.90 -17.89 -3.20
C LEU A 159 11.95 -18.55 -1.82
N LYS A 160 11.91 -19.89 -1.81
CA LYS A 160 12.09 -20.71 -0.60
C LYS A 160 13.04 -21.87 -0.87
N GLY A 161 13.55 -22.48 0.21
CA GLY A 161 14.40 -23.66 0.16
C GLY A 161 15.66 -23.44 -0.68
N GLU A 162 15.96 -24.39 -1.55
CA GLU A 162 17.20 -24.42 -2.33
C GLU A 162 17.32 -23.28 -3.37
N ALA A 163 16.17 -22.79 -3.87
CA ALA A 163 16.10 -21.66 -4.77
C ALA A 163 16.43 -20.34 -4.06
N ALA A 164 16.01 -20.20 -2.79
CA ALA A 164 16.44 -19.09 -1.94
C ALA A 164 17.94 -19.19 -1.63
N ALA A 165 18.42 -20.38 -1.26
CA ALA A 165 19.84 -20.64 -0.95
C ALA A 165 20.78 -20.25 -2.11
N SER A 166 20.35 -20.48 -3.34
CA SER A 166 21.10 -20.14 -4.56
C SER A 166 21.21 -18.63 -4.82
N ASN A 167 20.32 -17.82 -4.24
CA ASN A 167 20.27 -16.36 -4.40
C ASN A 167 20.56 -15.59 -3.10
N THR A 168 20.87 -16.28 -1.99
CA THR A 168 21.11 -15.65 -0.68
C THR A 168 22.17 -14.55 -0.75
N TYR A 169 23.28 -14.83 -1.45
CA TYR A 169 24.45 -13.96 -1.52
C TYR A 169 24.34 -12.84 -2.56
N VAL A 170 23.28 -12.80 -3.37
CA VAL A 170 23.11 -11.74 -4.37
C VAL A 170 22.49 -10.50 -3.70
N PRO A 171 23.18 -9.34 -3.71
CA PRO A 171 22.65 -8.10 -3.15
C PRO A 171 21.44 -7.62 -3.94
N VAL A 172 20.38 -7.20 -3.26
CA VAL A 172 19.12 -6.72 -3.87
C VAL A 172 19.32 -5.31 -4.44
N ILE A 173 19.93 -5.26 -5.62
CA ILE A 173 20.17 -4.05 -6.42
C ILE A 173 19.52 -4.30 -7.79
N GLY A 174 18.90 -3.29 -8.39
CA GLY A 174 18.15 -3.43 -9.65
C GLY A 174 18.92 -4.16 -10.75
N ASP A 175 20.19 -3.80 -10.95
CA ASP A 175 21.06 -4.41 -11.95
C ASP A 175 21.27 -5.93 -11.77
N ASN A 176 21.15 -6.40 -10.51
CA ASN A 176 21.32 -7.81 -10.17
C ASN A 176 20.04 -8.63 -10.37
N TYR A 177 18.89 -8.01 -10.65
CA TYR A 177 17.63 -8.71 -10.85
C TYR A 177 17.71 -9.71 -12.00
N CYS A 178 18.24 -9.27 -13.14
CA CYS A 178 18.44 -10.08 -14.34
C CYS A 178 19.33 -11.29 -14.04
N ILE A 179 20.38 -11.07 -13.22
CA ILE A 179 21.34 -12.08 -12.81
C ILE A 179 20.66 -13.12 -11.92
N ALA A 180 19.91 -12.67 -10.91
CA ALA A 180 19.18 -13.54 -9.99
C ALA A 180 18.13 -14.41 -10.69
N VAL A 181 17.40 -13.83 -11.67
CA VAL A 181 16.46 -14.57 -12.52
C VAL A 181 17.17 -15.63 -13.37
N ASN A 182 18.34 -15.31 -13.92
CA ASN A 182 19.12 -16.25 -14.73
C ASN A 182 19.72 -17.38 -13.89
N ILE A 183 20.19 -17.10 -12.67
CA ILE A 183 20.66 -18.11 -11.72
C ILE A 183 19.53 -19.10 -11.40
N LEU A 184 18.32 -18.59 -11.14
CA LEU A 184 17.16 -19.45 -10.88
C LEU A 184 16.79 -20.30 -12.07
N LYS A 185 16.69 -19.70 -13.27
CA LYS A 185 16.41 -20.44 -14.50
C LYS A 185 17.44 -21.55 -14.71
N LYS A 186 18.73 -21.25 -14.56
CA LYS A 186 19.81 -22.24 -14.72
C LYS A 186 19.72 -23.36 -13.68
N ALA A 187 19.56 -23.02 -12.40
CA ALA A 187 19.39 -24.01 -11.32
C ALA A 187 18.16 -24.92 -11.55
N THR A 188 17.13 -24.42 -12.25
CA THR A 188 15.94 -25.20 -12.61
C THR A 188 16.07 -25.98 -13.92
N THR A 189 16.97 -25.59 -14.84
CA THR A 189 17.21 -26.29 -16.12
C THR A 189 18.24 -27.42 -15.98
N ASP A 190 19.28 -27.25 -15.16
CA ASP A 190 20.35 -28.26 -14.98
C ASP A 190 19.90 -29.53 -14.23
N ARG A 191 18.67 -29.57 -13.69
CA ARG A 191 18.06 -30.75 -13.05
C ARG A 191 17.21 -31.62 -13.98
N GLN A 192 17.19 -31.33 -15.29
CA GLN A 192 16.54 -32.17 -16.31
C GLN A 192 17.44 -33.28 -16.87
N VAL A 193 18.65 -33.49 -16.32
CA VAL A 193 19.61 -34.51 -16.78
C VAL A 193 19.94 -35.50 -15.68
#